data_AF-D0LK80-F1
#
_entry.id   AF-D0LK80-F1
#
_cell.length_a   1.000
_cell.length_b   1.000
_cell.length_c   1.000
_cell.angle_alpha   90.00
_cell.angle_beta   90.00
_cell.angle_gamma   90.00
#
_symmetry.space_group_name_H-M   'P 1'
#
loop_
_entity.id
_entity.type
_entity.pdbx_description
1 polymer ?
#
loop_
_entity_poly.entity_id
_entity_poly.type
_entity_poly.pdbx_seq_one_letter_code
_entity_poly.pdbx_strand_id
1 'polypeptide(L)'
;MRLWLLLALALASVATGCARPGRGTLFHRPTGTCAGACEHYLACKAERGDPVDDEQMLTCELECAQVFSGSEPLLAFESLRCEDAIAFVEGESGRGPGEVREAAAEEVVTPSEKNPETAPPTP
;
A
#
# COMPACT_ATOMS: atom_id res chain seq x y z
N MET A 1 -45.95 -3.07 28.36
CA MET A 1 -44.79 -3.95 28.10
C MET A 1 -44.04 -3.65 26.80
N ARG A 2 -44.69 -3.20 25.72
CA ARG A 2 -44.01 -2.86 24.44
C ARG A 2 -43.13 -1.59 24.49
N LEU A 3 -43.44 -0.63 25.36
CA LEU A 3 -42.67 0.62 25.49
C LEU A 3 -41.24 0.39 26.03
N TRP A 4 -41.08 -0.61 26.91
CA TRP A 4 -39.78 -0.95 27.52
C TRP A 4 -38.82 -1.61 26.53
N LEU A 5 -39.34 -2.37 25.56
CA LEU A 5 -38.55 -2.98 24.49
C LEU A 5 -37.93 -1.93 23.56
N LEU A 6 -38.67 -0.86 23.24
CA LEU A 6 -38.16 0.22 22.40
C LEU A 6 -37.09 1.04 23.12
N LEU A 7 -37.25 1.26 24.43
CA LEU A 7 -36.27 1.98 25.24
C LEU A 7 -34.95 1.19 25.38
N ALA A 8 -35.04 -0.13 25.59
CA ALA A 8 -33.86 -1.00 25.65
C ALA A 8 -33.12 -1.09 24.30
N LEU A 9 -33.86 -1.08 23.18
CA LEU A 9 -33.27 -1.11 21.85
C LEU A 9 -32.55 0.20 21.48
N ALA A 10 -33.07 1.34 21.94
CA ALA A 10 -32.46 2.65 21.71
C ALA A 10 -31.17 2.88 22.53
N LEU A 11 -31.02 2.24 23.70
CA LEU A 11 -29.79 2.33 24.49
C LEU A 11 -28.67 1.41 23.96
N ALA A 12 -29.00 0.33 23.23
CA ALA A 12 -27.99 -0.58 22.69
C ALA A 12 -27.22 -0.02 21.49
N SER A 13 -27.79 0.96 20.76
CA SER A 13 -27.14 1.56 19.58
C SER A 13 -26.02 2.56 19.90
N VAL A 14 -25.80 2.90 21.17
CA VAL A 14 -24.72 3.83 21.58
C VAL A 14 -23.38 3.09 21.77
N ALA A 15 -23.38 1.75 21.74
CA ALA A 15 -22.17 0.94 21.90
C ALA A 15 -21.43 0.63 20.58
N THR A 16 -21.93 1.06 19.42
CA THR A 16 -21.33 0.76 18.09
C THR A 16 -20.54 1.93 17.50
N GLY A 17 -20.09 2.85 18.36
CA GLY A 17 -19.49 4.12 17.94
C GLY A 17 -18.22 4.48 18.68
N CYS A 18 -17.35 3.53 19.02
CA CYS A 18 -15.94 3.85 19.26
C CYS A 18 -15.24 4.16 17.93
N ALA A 19 -15.74 5.15 17.19
CA ALA A 19 -14.94 5.89 16.24
C ALA A 19 -13.92 6.68 17.07
N ARG A 20 -12.86 5.99 17.49
CA ARG A 20 -11.72 6.60 18.14
C ARG A 20 -11.25 7.69 17.17
N PRO A 21 -11.26 8.98 17.57
CA PRO A 21 -10.78 10.03 16.70
C PRO A 21 -9.36 9.66 16.29
N GLY A 22 -9.15 9.52 14.97
CA GLY A 22 -7.90 9.09 14.35
C GLY A 22 -6.74 9.87 14.94
N ARG A 23 -6.07 9.24 15.90
CA ARG A 23 -4.82 9.74 16.45
C ARG A 23 -3.75 9.25 15.50
N GLY A 24 -3.44 10.10 14.53
CA GLY A 24 -2.20 9.98 13.81
C GLY A 24 -2.33 9.60 12.35
N THR A 25 -3.02 10.42 11.56
CA THR A 25 -2.36 10.82 10.31
C THR A 25 -1.14 11.66 10.69
N LEU A 26 -0.11 11.02 11.26
CA LEU A 26 1.25 11.48 11.08
C LEU A 26 1.37 11.53 9.57
N PHE A 27 1.45 12.73 9.01
CA PHE A 27 1.93 12.93 7.66
C PHE A 27 3.37 12.42 7.64
N HIS A 28 3.51 11.09 7.61
CA HIS A 28 4.79 10.43 7.56
C HIS A 28 5.32 10.73 6.18
N ARG A 29 6.37 11.54 6.14
CA ARG A 29 7.00 11.91 4.90
C ARG A 29 7.64 10.64 4.34
N PRO A 30 7.35 10.24 3.09
CA PRO A 30 7.90 9.03 2.53
C PRO A 30 9.44 9.06 2.60
N THR A 31 10.00 8.05 3.24
CA THR A 31 11.43 7.84 3.46
C THR A 31 12.04 7.05 2.31
N GLY A 32 11.26 6.18 1.67
CA GLY A 32 11.75 5.26 0.64
C GLY A 32 12.63 4.16 1.24
N THR A 33 12.33 3.75 2.46
CA THR A 33 13.13 2.77 3.22
C THR A 33 12.23 1.66 3.75
N CYS A 34 12.80 0.48 3.97
CA CYS A 34 12.03 -0.63 4.56
C CYS A 34 11.49 -0.30 5.95
N ALA A 35 12.25 0.44 6.77
CA ALA A 35 11.76 0.92 8.05
C ALA A 35 10.51 1.80 7.88
N GLY A 36 10.53 2.79 6.98
CA GLY A 36 9.37 3.65 6.73
C GLY A 36 8.18 2.93 6.12
N ALA A 37 8.41 2.01 5.19
CA ALA A 37 7.36 1.16 4.63
C ALA A 37 6.70 0.26 5.69
N CYS A 38 7.50 -0.35 6.57
CA CYS A 38 7.01 -1.19 7.66
C CYS A 38 6.30 -0.38 8.75
N GLU A 39 6.82 0.80 9.10
CA GLU A 39 6.13 1.76 9.97
C GLU A 39 4.76 2.14 9.40
N HIS A 40 4.68 2.44 8.10
CA HIS A 40 3.43 2.77 7.43
C HIS A 40 2.43 1.60 7.47
N TYR A 41 2.85 0.40 7.06
CA TYR A 41 2.00 -0.80 7.04
C TYR A 41 1.48 -1.16 8.43
N LEU A 42 2.36 -1.18 9.44
CA LEU A 42 1.97 -1.53 10.81
C LEU A 42 1.11 -0.44 11.46
N ALA A 43 1.36 0.84 11.17
CA ALA A 43 0.45 1.91 11.59
C ALA A 43 -0.95 1.70 11.02
N CYS A 44 -1.06 1.35 9.74
CA CYS A 44 -2.33 1.05 9.10
C CYS A 44 -3.05 -0.17 9.72
N LYS A 45 -2.31 -1.23 10.05
CA LYS A 45 -2.86 -2.37 10.80
C LYS A 45 -3.39 -1.98 12.18
N ALA A 46 -2.63 -1.17 12.92
CA ALA A 46 -3.07 -0.67 14.22
C ALA A 46 -4.33 0.21 14.10
N GLU A 47 -4.45 1.02 13.04
CA GLU A 47 -5.66 1.81 12.75
C GLU A 47 -6.88 0.92 12.45
N ARG A 48 -6.68 -0.21 11.74
CA ARG A 48 -7.71 -1.24 11.52
C ARG A 48 -8.08 -2.02 12.79
N GLY A 49 -7.27 -1.90 13.84
CA GLY A 49 -7.48 -2.55 15.14
C GLY A 49 -6.77 -3.90 15.29
N ASP A 50 -5.85 -4.22 14.37
CA ASP A 50 -5.00 -5.40 14.51
C ASP A 50 -3.95 -5.19 15.60
N PRO A 51 -3.60 -6.26 16.35
CA PRO A 51 -2.48 -6.20 17.28
C PRO A 51 -1.18 -5.98 16.53
N VAL A 52 -0.40 -4.99 16.98
CA VAL A 52 0.92 -4.68 16.47
C VAL A 52 1.96 -4.81 17.57
N ASP A 53 3.07 -5.50 17.29
CA ASP A 53 4.20 -5.66 18.20
C ASP A 53 5.56 -5.43 17.51
N ASP A 54 6.62 -5.34 18.32
CA ASP A 54 7.98 -5.07 17.86
C ASP A 54 8.55 -6.23 17.01
N GLU A 55 8.08 -7.46 17.20
CA GLU A 55 8.53 -8.63 16.44
C GLU A 55 8.03 -8.59 14.99
N GLN A 56 6.82 -8.05 14.79
CA GLN A 56 6.28 -7.80 13.46
C GLN A 56 7.05 -6.71 12.71
N MET A 57 7.58 -5.69 13.39
CA MET A 57 8.45 -4.69 12.77
C MET A 57 9.72 -5.34 12.22
N LEU A 58 10.40 -6.15 13.05
CA LEU A 58 11.62 -6.83 12.65
C LEU A 58 11.38 -7.80 11.49
N THR A 59 10.28 -8.56 11.56
CA THR A 59 9.89 -9.49 10.48
C THR A 59 9.60 -8.74 9.19
N CYS A 60 8.84 -7.64 9.26
CA CYS A 60 8.52 -6.83 8.10
C CYS A 60 9.79 -6.29 7.42
N GLU A 61 10.75 -5.75 8.17
CA GLU A 61 11.98 -5.21 7.58
C GLU A 61 12.83 -6.29 6.90
N LEU A 62 12.89 -7.50 7.49
CA LEU A 62 13.60 -8.65 6.93
C LEU A 62 12.98 -9.13 5.61
N GLU A 63 11.65 -9.13 5.51
CA GLU A 63 10.92 -9.53 4.32
C GLU A 63 10.89 -8.42 3.26
N CYS A 64 10.86 -7.16 3.68
CA CYS A 64 10.79 -6.00 2.80
C CYS A 64 11.92 -5.96 1.76
N ALA A 65 13.15 -6.30 2.17
CA ALA A 65 14.30 -6.34 1.27
C ALA A 65 14.19 -7.44 0.19
N GLN A 66 13.37 -8.46 0.40
CA GLN A 66 13.11 -9.52 -0.58
C GLN A 66 12.01 -9.11 -1.57
N VAL A 67 11.13 -8.19 -1.15
CA VAL A 67 9.96 -7.74 -1.90
C VAL A 67 10.29 -6.51 -2.76
N PHE A 68 11.00 -5.53 -2.19
CA PHE A 68 11.28 -4.26 -2.83
C PHE A 68 12.72 -4.20 -3.33
N SER A 69 12.88 -3.96 -4.63
CA SER A 69 14.19 -3.80 -5.28
C SER A 69 14.55 -2.33 -5.53
N GLY A 70 14.46 -1.47 -4.49
CA GLY A 70 14.85 -0.06 -4.58
C GLY A 70 13.94 0.90 -3.79
N SER A 71 14.35 2.17 -3.75
CA SER A 71 13.64 3.22 -2.99
C SER A 71 12.38 3.74 -3.68
N GLU A 72 12.31 3.78 -5.00
CA GLU A 72 11.10 4.20 -5.74
C GLU A 72 9.85 3.39 -5.40
N PRO A 73 9.87 2.04 -5.45
CA PRO A 73 8.68 1.27 -5.12
C PRO A 73 8.35 1.33 -3.61
N LEU A 74 9.33 1.58 -2.74
CA LEU A 74 9.09 1.86 -1.32
C LEU A 74 8.37 3.19 -1.12
N LEU A 75 8.80 4.25 -1.81
CA LEU A 75 8.13 5.56 -1.79
C LEU A 75 6.69 5.47 -2.30
N ALA A 76 6.47 4.70 -3.37
CA ALA A 76 5.14 4.46 -3.90
C ALA A 76 4.25 3.74 -2.87
N PHE A 77 4.77 2.69 -2.23
CA PHE A 77 4.07 1.96 -1.17
C PHE A 77 3.75 2.85 0.03
N GLU A 78 4.71 3.62 0.53
CA GLU A 78 4.53 4.56 1.66
C GLU A 78 3.50 5.67 1.38
N SER A 79 3.18 5.91 0.11
CA SER A 79 2.16 6.90 -0.30
C SER A 79 0.74 6.32 -0.41
N LEU A 80 0.59 5.00 -0.27
CA LEU A 80 -0.70 4.33 -0.34
C LEU A 80 -1.60 4.74 0.84
N ARG A 81 -2.91 4.58 0.65
CA ARG A 81 -3.85 4.63 1.76
C ARG A 81 -3.78 3.32 2.53
N CYS A 82 -4.17 3.35 3.80
CA CYS A 82 -4.06 2.17 4.65
C CYS A 82 -4.76 0.92 4.11
N GLU A 83 -5.96 1.07 3.54
CA GLU A 83 -6.66 -0.06 2.92
C GLU A 83 -5.85 -0.68 1.77
N ASP A 84 -5.24 0.16 0.92
CA ASP A 84 -4.44 -0.29 -0.23
C ASP A 84 -3.10 -0.90 0.20
N ALA A 85 -2.43 -0.30 1.19
CA ALA A 85 -1.17 -0.79 1.74
C ALA A 85 -1.35 -2.17 2.40
N ILE A 86 -2.42 -2.35 3.18
CA ILE A 86 -2.75 -3.63 3.79
C ILE A 86 -3.10 -4.66 2.72
N ALA A 87 -3.95 -4.30 1.75
CA ALA A 87 -4.35 -5.21 0.67
C ALA A 87 -3.17 -5.65 -0.22
N PHE A 88 -2.15 -4.80 -0.39
CA PHE A 88 -0.92 -5.15 -1.11
C PHE A 88 -0.10 -6.22 -0.37
N VAL A 89 -0.01 -6.15 0.96
CA VAL A 89 0.79 -7.08 1.77
C VAL A 89 0.02 -8.35 2.13
N GLU A 90 -1.21 -8.21 2.64
CA GLU A 90 -2.02 -9.34 3.12
C GLU A 90 -2.78 -10.05 1.99
N GLY A 91 -2.91 -9.39 0.84
CA GLY A 91 -3.48 -9.96 -0.38
C GLY A 91 -5.01 -10.08 -0.36
N GLU A 92 -5.71 -9.07 -0.90
CA GLU A 92 -7.12 -9.20 -1.31
C GLU A 92 -7.35 -8.93 -2.82
N SER A 93 -6.34 -8.47 -3.56
CA SER A 93 -6.48 -7.97 -4.93
C SER A 93 -5.74 -8.77 -6.01
N GLY A 94 -5.00 -9.83 -5.64
CA GLY A 94 -4.13 -10.59 -6.56
C GLY A 94 -2.89 -9.80 -7.05
N ARG A 95 -2.80 -8.51 -6.75
CA ARG A 95 -1.64 -7.64 -7.01
C ARG A 95 -0.59 -7.74 -5.90
N GLY A 96 -0.12 -8.97 -5.66
CA GLY A 96 1.10 -9.16 -4.90
C GLY A 96 2.27 -8.39 -5.53
N PRO A 97 3.43 -8.32 -4.87
CA PRO A 97 4.57 -7.54 -5.33
C PRO A 97 5.10 -8.07 -6.66
N GLY A 98 4.69 -7.42 -7.74
CA GLY A 98 5.00 -7.80 -9.12
C GLY A 98 4.22 -7.03 -10.19
N GLU A 99 3.04 -6.48 -9.87
CA GLU A 99 2.16 -5.83 -10.87
C GLU A 99 2.24 -4.29 -10.91
N VAL A 100 3.41 -3.72 -10.62
CA VAL A 100 3.78 -2.38 -11.13
C VAL A 100 4.64 -2.51 -12.38
N ARG A 101 4.19 -3.33 -13.33
CA ARG A 101 4.55 -3.19 -14.75
C ARG A 101 3.24 -2.90 -15.48
N GLU A 102 3.25 -1.92 -16.38
CA GLU A 102 2.10 -1.52 -17.23
C GLU A 102 0.95 -0.74 -16.56
N ALA A 103 1.23 0.47 -16.07
CA ALA A 103 0.24 1.56 -16.14
C ALA A 103 0.84 2.92 -16.59
N ALA A 104 2.13 2.97 -16.92
CA ALA A 104 2.82 4.20 -17.34
C ALA A 104 3.46 4.11 -18.75
N ALA A 105 3.08 3.10 -19.55
CA ALA A 105 3.59 2.94 -20.91
C ALA A 105 2.49 2.49 -21.89
N GLU A 106 1.32 3.14 -21.83
CA GLU A 106 0.38 3.13 -22.95
C GLU A 106 0.14 4.58 -23.40
N GLU A 107 1.14 5.16 -24.04
CA GLU A 107 0.89 6.02 -25.20
C GLU A 107 1.78 5.52 -26.35
N VAL A 108 1.12 4.76 -27.22
CA VAL A 108 1.58 4.28 -28.51
C VAL A 108 1.82 5.46 -29.45
N VAL A 109 3.05 5.65 -29.95
CA VAL A 109 3.28 6.02 -31.36
C VAL A 109 4.64 5.45 -31.80
N THR A 110 4.60 4.37 -32.59
CA THR A 110 5.68 3.96 -33.49
C THR A 110 5.76 4.95 -34.67
N PRO A 111 6.93 5.15 -35.30
CA PRO A 111 7.12 4.39 -36.53
C PRO A 111 8.55 3.98 -36.87
N SER A 112 8.59 2.89 -37.65
CA SER A 112 9.51 2.62 -38.75
C SER A 112 10.87 1.97 -38.46
N GLU A 113 10.79 0.65 -38.29
CA GLU A 113 11.80 -0.28 -38.78
C GLU A 113 11.88 -0.22 -40.32
N LYS A 114 13.04 0.18 -40.87
CA LYS A 114 13.59 -0.40 -42.12
C LYS A 114 15.11 -0.17 -42.17
N ASN A 115 15.85 -1.17 -41.70
CA ASN A 115 17.28 -1.37 -41.94
C ASN A 115 17.48 -2.03 -43.33
N PRO A 116 18.69 -2.43 -43.75
CA PRO A 116 19.95 -1.71 -44.02
C PRO A 116 20.24 -1.66 -45.54
N GLU A 117 21.14 -0.80 -46.00
CA GLU A 117 21.98 -1.18 -47.15
C GLU A 117 23.40 -0.60 -47.00
N THR A 118 24.35 -1.39 -47.47
CA THR A 118 25.72 -1.51 -47.01
C THR A 118 26.69 -1.00 -48.08
N ALA A 119 27.72 -0.26 -47.64
CA ALA A 119 29.05 -0.03 -48.26
C ALA A 119 29.16 0.92 -49.48
N PRO A 120 30.39 1.34 -49.89
CA PRO A 120 31.67 1.53 -49.16
C PRO A 120 32.23 2.97 -49.33
N PRO A 121 33.38 3.33 -48.70
CA PRO A 121 33.97 4.67 -48.82
C PRO A 121 34.89 4.87 -50.05
N THR A 122 35.29 6.14 -50.23
CA THR A 122 36.44 6.73 -50.98
C THR A 122 36.30 7.00 -52.49
N PRO A 123 37.10 7.94 -53.08
CA PRO A 123 38.23 8.72 -52.53
C PRO A 123 37.91 10.12 -51.97
#